data_AF-A0A7Y8LN03-F1
#
_entry.id   AF-A0A7Y8LN03-F1
#
_cell.length_a   1.000
_cell.length_b   1.000
_cell.length_c   1.000
_cell.angle_alpha   90.00
_cell.angle_beta   90.00
_cell.angle_gamma   90.00
#
_symmetry.space_group_name_H-M   'P 1'
#
loop_
_entity.id
_entity.type
_entity.pdbx_description
1 polymer ?
#
loop_
_entity_poly.entity_id
_entity_poly.type
_entity_poly.pdbx_seq_one_letter_code
_entity_poly.pdbx_strand_id
1 'polypeptide(L)'
;MDTSQIRNNVHENAYEDAPETSVNYIRLKQQFFKKSKLRDFSYLEVLKEGSKFFTFDLPKEISEYFVRREDTPNLWLLEYPIIIHSEKYLDEKNKTKNQDENTVKRYYQRWVMAKESYQKKIFSSLAAKLLANTPDSKNFLDFIYFSIILLFDESIKNCNEAIWQLQKAKDFLNNSQLEESFKQELNYHIELYKAYAQIELGNFEAAGNHLSEALQLNSNGITAKFYLAYVSSITNQPDLGSQLVKNIVEYDIRRLKFACESNNNVLLNYFIQNTIFTNIFYYSEFAAYSHVLEESLRINIPPQFKIAEFLKNKLDSLKELELDSYYTKKITKSLEFFCKFIEEHKLDNSYTFRFISQIVLAHFATFVNDLKTCIHDKTYIPFENEMKRYDGYIDESTTIMNQLSKELVDFKEEIKKKLSQTIQQIDEYTKESIQEIEISLQNLEKQKRYNPVLTFRNSMSYNIFVSIIVFIIGGVAGYNNNSGFFDGEFNVLLAEVLVTGLKWAALTFIVGFFIALGLSVFVLVERSNQKQRLHRSAAVHSKEKEIAIEALKEEAESKQISITENFNQRIESHKRKIENLKREKEERRKFLEVQAEQICQPIFEKLDKLYLF
;
A
#
# COMPACT_ATOMS: atom_id res chain seq x y z
N MET A 1 -39.96 63.70 18.64
CA MET A 1 -39.23 63.67 19.91
C MET A 1 -38.40 62.41 19.93
N ASP A 2 -37.10 62.58 20.11
CA ASP A 2 -36.05 61.60 19.80
C ASP A 2 -36.02 60.48 20.86
N THR A 3 -36.61 59.33 20.54
CA THR A 3 -36.66 58.13 21.40
C THR A 3 -35.31 57.41 21.50
N SER A 4 -34.30 57.84 20.73
CA SER A 4 -32.95 57.28 20.76
C SER A 4 -32.13 57.75 21.96
N GLN A 5 -32.42 58.92 22.54
CA GLN A 5 -31.68 59.45 23.69
C GLN A 5 -32.20 58.95 25.04
N ILE A 6 -33.45 58.50 25.12
CA ILE A 6 -34.06 58.05 26.39
C ILE A 6 -33.68 56.58 26.71
N ARG A 7 -33.34 55.75 25.72
CA ARG A 7 -32.86 54.37 25.99
C ARG A 7 -31.41 54.28 26.45
N ASN A 8 -30.57 55.26 26.14
CA ASN A 8 -29.16 55.23 26.54
C ASN A 8 -28.91 55.81 27.94
N ASN A 9 -29.79 56.66 28.46
CA ASN A 9 -29.58 57.33 29.76
C ASN A 9 -30.19 56.60 30.98
N VAL A 10 -30.90 55.49 30.78
CA VAL A 10 -31.50 54.72 31.90
C VAL A 10 -30.56 53.63 32.45
N HIS A 11 -29.43 53.36 31.78
CA HIS A 11 -28.50 52.28 32.18
C HIS A 11 -27.26 52.73 32.98
N GLU A 12 -27.07 54.02 33.27
CA GLU A 12 -25.86 54.49 33.97
C GLU A 12 -25.99 54.65 35.50
N ASN A 13 -27.18 54.51 36.09
CA ASN A 13 -27.39 54.76 37.54
C ASN A 13 -27.89 53.56 38.36
N ALA A 14 -27.69 52.32 37.90
CA ALA A 14 -28.12 51.11 38.63
C ALA A 14 -26.92 50.18 38.96
N TYR A 15 -25.90 50.71 39.64
CA TYR A 15 -24.62 50.02 39.84
C TYR A 15 -24.32 49.56 41.27
N GLU A 16 -25.24 49.69 42.23
CA GLU A 16 -24.95 49.28 43.62
C GLU A 16 -25.58 47.95 44.08
N ASP A 17 -26.52 47.34 43.33
CA ASP A 17 -27.22 46.10 43.75
C ASP A 17 -27.32 44.98 42.67
N ALA A 18 -26.53 45.02 41.60
CA ALA A 18 -26.59 43.99 40.56
C ALA A 18 -25.87 42.68 40.98
N PRO A 19 -26.46 41.48 40.76
CA PRO A 19 -25.80 40.21 41.08
C PRO A 19 -24.48 40.06 40.31
N GLU A 20 -23.48 39.44 40.96
CA GLU A 20 -22.09 39.30 40.46
C GLU A 20 -22.01 38.71 39.04
N THR A 21 -22.95 37.84 38.67
CA THR A 21 -23.09 37.26 37.33
C THR A 21 -23.39 38.30 36.25
N SER A 22 -24.21 39.31 36.53
CA SER A 22 -24.54 40.39 35.60
C SER A 22 -23.35 41.34 35.39
N VAL A 23 -22.57 41.61 36.43
CA VAL A 23 -21.36 42.44 36.35
C VAL A 23 -20.30 41.75 35.48
N ASN A 24 -20.08 40.45 35.68
CA ASN A 24 -19.15 39.66 34.87
C ASN A 24 -19.59 39.56 33.40
N TYR A 25 -20.88 39.37 33.14
CA TYR A 25 -21.43 39.36 31.78
C TYR A 25 -21.17 40.68 31.03
N ILE A 26 -21.42 41.82 31.69
CA ILE A 26 -21.19 43.16 31.13
C ILE A 26 -19.69 43.38 30.88
N ARG A 27 -18.83 42.96 31.81
CA ARG A 27 -17.37 43.01 31.64
C ARG A 27 -16.91 42.23 30.41
N LEU A 28 -17.38 40.98 30.24
CA LEU A 28 -17.09 40.17 29.05
C LEU A 28 -17.60 40.88 27.79
N LYS A 29 -18.86 41.33 27.78
CA LYS A 29 -19.43 42.11 26.65
C LYS A 29 -18.56 43.30 26.29
N GLN A 30 -18.09 44.10 27.25
CA GLN A 30 -17.21 45.23 26.95
C GLN A 30 -15.85 44.81 26.38
N GLN A 31 -15.32 43.65 26.79
CA GLN A 31 -14.06 43.11 26.26
C GLN A 31 -14.19 42.59 24.82
N PHE A 32 -15.29 41.92 24.47
CA PHE A 32 -15.54 41.40 23.13
C PHE A 32 -16.06 42.47 22.16
N PHE A 33 -16.84 43.45 22.64
CA PHE A 33 -17.59 44.40 21.80
C PHE A 33 -17.05 45.83 21.79
N LYS A 34 -15.91 46.12 22.42
CA LYS A 34 -15.30 47.46 22.36
C LYS A 34 -15.05 47.99 20.94
N LYS A 35 -15.04 47.12 19.91
CA LYS A 35 -14.89 47.48 18.49
C LYS A 35 -15.97 46.94 17.54
N SER A 36 -16.71 45.89 17.89
CA SER A 36 -17.85 45.45 17.08
C SER A 36 -19.04 46.35 17.41
N LYS A 37 -19.24 47.40 16.60
CA LYS A 37 -20.56 48.00 16.49
C LYS A 37 -21.51 46.84 16.20
N LEU A 38 -22.44 46.57 17.11
CA LEU A 38 -23.60 45.72 16.85
C LEU A 38 -24.28 46.37 15.64
N ARG A 39 -23.97 45.90 14.44
CA ARG A 39 -24.45 46.52 13.20
C ARG A 39 -25.87 46.01 13.01
N ASP A 40 -26.82 46.93 13.02
CA ASP A 40 -28.08 46.70 12.34
C ASP A 40 -27.73 46.61 10.86
N PHE A 41 -27.58 45.38 10.37
CA PHE A 41 -27.28 45.15 8.97
C PHE A 41 -28.49 45.60 8.14
N SER A 42 -28.22 46.35 7.09
CA SER A 42 -29.23 46.51 6.03
C SER A 42 -29.50 45.15 5.37
N TYR A 43 -30.71 44.95 4.84
CA TYR A 43 -31.04 43.69 4.15
C TYR A 43 -30.03 43.35 3.03
N LEU A 44 -29.46 44.35 2.35
CA LEU A 44 -28.43 44.16 1.32
C LEU A 44 -27.12 43.60 1.88
N GLU A 45 -26.74 43.99 3.09
CA GLU A 45 -25.55 43.46 3.75
C GLU A 45 -25.77 42.02 4.22
N VAL A 46 -26.96 41.70 4.75
CA VAL A 46 -27.33 40.31 5.09
C VAL A 46 -27.30 39.43 3.84
N LEU A 47 -27.84 39.93 2.71
CA LEU A 47 -27.78 39.23 1.42
C LEU A 47 -26.33 38.96 0.98
N LYS A 48 -25.48 39.99 1.05
CA LYS A 48 -24.08 39.89 0.64
C LYS A 48 -23.29 38.90 1.51
N GLU A 49 -23.46 38.95 2.82
CA GLU A 49 -22.77 38.04 3.75
C GLU A 49 -23.28 36.60 3.59
N GLY A 50 -24.60 36.40 3.49
CA GLY A 50 -25.19 35.08 3.27
C GLY A 50 -24.78 34.47 1.93
N SER A 51 -24.82 35.22 0.82
CA SER A 51 -24.34 34.74 -0.48
C SER A 51 -22.86 34.36 -0.42
N LYS A 52 -22.02 35.16 0.26
CA LYS A 52 -20.61 34.84 0.47
C LYS A 52 -20.44 33.53 1.24
N PHE A 53 -21.21 33.31 2.30
CA PHE A 53 -21.17 32.08 3.09
C PHE A 53 -21.43 30.82 2.25
N PHE A 54 -22.47 30.85 1.41
CA PHE A 54 -22.84 29.69 0.59
C PHE A 54 -21.85 29.38 -0.54
N THR A 55 -20.89 30.28 -0.84
CA THR A 55 -19.80 29.99 -1.80
C THR A 55 -18.66 29.15 -1.21
N PHE A 56 -18.61 28.95 0.11
CA PHE A 56 -17.44 28.35 0.78
C PHE A 56 -17.41 26.82 0.79
N ASP A 57 -18.46 26.14 0.32
CA ASP A 57 -18.58 24.67 0.26
C ASP A 57 -18.11 23.99 1.56
N LEU A 58 -18.79 24.35 2.66
CA LEU A 58 -18.42 23.94 4.01
C LEU A 58 -18.88 22.51 4.33
N PRO A 59 -18.11 21.75 5.15
CA PRO A 59 -18.54 20.44 5.60
C PRO A 59 -19.76 20.55 6.53
N LYS A 60 -20.62 19.51 6.54
CA LYS A 60 -21.95 19.52 7.17
C LYS A 60 -21.94 19.92 8.65
N GLU A 61 -20.85 19.69 9.35
CA GLU A 61 -20.67 19.98 10.77
C GLU A 61 -20.55 21.48 11.05
N ILE A 62 -20.19 22.30 10.05
CA ILE A 62 -20.00 23.75 10.15
C ILE A 62 -20.66 24.54 9.02
N SER A 63 -21.57 23.90 8.27
CA SER A 63 -22.18 24.47 7.06
C SER A 63 -23.47 25.24 7.30
N GLU A 64 -23.98 25.31 8.52
CA GLU A 64 -25.20 26.06 8.80
C GLU A 64 -24.90 27.56 8.90
N TYR A 65 -25.65 28.35 8.14
CA TYR A 65 -25.67 29.80 8.29
C TYR A 65 -26.48 30.16 9.53
N PHE A 66 -25.83 30.72 10.55
CA PHE A 66 -26.51 31.16 11.76
C PHE A 66 -27.45 32.33 11.48
N VAL A 67 -28.71 32.20 11.90
CA VAL A 67 -29.72 33.23 11.69
C VAL A 67 -30.22 33.76 13.04
N ARG A 68 -30.06 35.07 13.25
CA ARG A 68 -30.74 35.73 14.38
C ARG A 68 -32.24 35.73 14.11
N ARG A 69 -33.04 35.63 15.16
CA ARG A 69 -34.50 35.53 15.07
C ARG A 69 -35.04 36.73 14.31
N GLU A 70 -34.55 37.92 14.61
CA GLU A 70 -34.91 39.18 13.97
C GLU A 70 -34.51 39.24 12.48
N ASP A 71 -33.49 38.48 12.08
CA ASP A 71 -33.00 38.41 10.70
C ASP A 71 -33.65 37.28 9.88
N THR A 72 -34.52 36.46 10.49
CA THR A 72 -35.23 35.35 9.83
C THR A 72 -35.93 35.75 8.52
N PRO A 73 -36.60 36.93 8.43
CA PRO A 73 -37.19 37.37 7.17
C PRO A 73 -36.17 37.50 6.01
N ASN A 74 -34.91 37.81 6.31
CA ASN A 74 -33.88 38.01 5.29
C ASN A 74 -33.35 36.68 4.75
N LEU A 75 -33.38 35.59 5.55
CA LEU A 75 -32.91 34.26 5.14
C LEU A 75 -33.58 33.81 3.84
N TRP A 76 -34.88 34.07 3.70
CA TRP A 76 -35.67 33.63 2.55
C TRP A 76 -35.50 34.49 1.29
N LEU A 77 -34.70 35.56 1.39
CA LEU A 77 -34.24 36.31 0.23
C LEU A 77 -32.88 35.81 -0.29
N LEU A 78 -32.17 34.99 0.49
CA LEU A 78 -30.86 34.48 0.12
C LEU A 78 -31.00 33.43 -0.99
N GLU A 79 -29.95 33.31 -1.80
CA GLU A 79 -29.75 32.20 -2.73
C GLU A 79 -29.36 30.92 -1.99
N TYR A 80 -30.10 30.59 -0.93
CA TYR A 80 -29.85 29.42 -0.11
C TYR A 80 -30.23 28.15 -0.90
N PRO A 81 -29.32 27.16 -1.07
CA PRO A 81 -29.58 25.95 -1.86
C PRO A 81 -30.95 25.30 -1.67
N ILE A 82 -31.43 25.17 -0.42
CA ILE A 82 -32.75 24.57 -0.14
C ILE A 82 -33.90 25.37 -0.74
N ILE A 83 -33.81 26.70 -0.75
CA ILE A 83 -34.84 27.58 -1.31
C ILE A 83 -34.84 27.44 -2.82
N ILE A 84 -33.66 27.52 -3.46
CA ILE A 84 -33.52 27.36 -4.92
C ILE A 84 -34.06 26.00 -5.37
N HIS A 85 -33.76 24.94 -4.63
CA HIS A 85 -34.22 23.60 -4.95
C HIS A 85 -35.74 23.45 -4.75
N SER A 86 -36.27 23.98 -3.65
CA SER A 86 -37.72 23.98 -3.38
C SER A 86 -38.50 24.74 -4.45
N GLU A 87 -37.97 25.87 -4.90
CA GLU A 87 -38.59 26.69 -5.96
C GLU A 87 -38.56 25.98 -7.31
N LYS A 88 -37.43 25.38 -7.70
CA LYS A 88 -37.34 24.58 -8.93
C LYS A 88 -38.33 23.41 -8.93
N TYR A 89 -38.45 22.70 -7.80
CA TYR A 89 -39.41 21.62 -7.65
C TYR A 89 -40.86 22.09 -7.85
N LEU A 90 -41.21 23.24 -7.25
CA LEU A 90 -42.54 23.83 -7.39
C LEU A 90 -42.79 24.32 -8.82
N ASP A 91 -41.82 24.98 -9.45
CA ASP A 91 -41.90 25.44 -10.84
C ASP A 91 -42.12 24.27 -11.81
N GLU A 92 -41.43 23.15 -11.62
CA GLU A 92 -41.62 21.95 -12.45
C GLU A 92 -43.03 21.34 -12.32
N LYS A 93 -43.59 21.34 -11.11
CA LYS A 93 -44.95 20.87 -10.85
C LYS A 93 -46.01 21.83 -11.42
N ASN A 94 -45.72 23.13 -11.37
CA ASN A 94 -46.63 24.21 -11.74
C ASN A 94 -46.58 24.60 -13.23
N LYS A 95 -45.58 24.15 -14.01
CA LYS A 95 -45.54 24.30 -15.49
C LYS A 95 -46.80 23.80 -16.22
N THR A 96 -47.64 23.01 -15.56
CA THR A 96 -48.94 22.54 -16.08
C THR A 96 -50.10 23.54 -15.87
N LYS A 97 -49.91 24.61 -15.09
CA LYS A 97 -50.90 25.67 -14.83
C LYS A 97 -50.36 27.02 -15.32
N ASN A 98 -51.01 27.61 -16.33
CA ASN A 98 -50.68 28.95 -16.86
C ASN A 98 -51.08 30.08 -15.88
N GLN A 99 -50.49 30.14 -14.69
CA GLN A 99 -50.72 31.23 -13.74
C GLN A 99 -49.39 31.86 -13.30
N ASP A 100 -49.42 33.18 -13.13
CA ASP A 100 -48.34 34.03 -12.61
C ASP A 100 -48.17 33.73 -11.09
N GLU A 101 -47.83 32.49 -10.76
CA GLU A 101 -48.00 31.85 -9.43
C GLU A 101 -46.97 32.28 -8.38
N ASN A 102 -46.03 33.17 -8.71
CA ASN A 102 -45.02 33.67 -7.76
C ASN A 102 -45.46 34.94 -7.00
N THR A 103 -46.77 35.20 -6.89
CA THR A 103 -47.30 36.45 -6.31
C THR A 103 -47.09 36.58 -4.81
N VAL A 104 -47.29 35.52 -4.02
CA VAL A 104 -47.05 35.55 -2.55
C VAL A 104 -45.59 35.84 -2.25
N LYS A 105 -44.66 35.16 -2.93
CA LYS A 105 -43.20 35.43 -2.85
C LYS A 105 -42.88 36.88 -3.23
N ARG A 106 -43.43 37.42 -4.32
CA ARG A 106 -43.21 38.83 -4.71
C ARG A 106 -43.64 39.82 -3.61
N TYR A 107 -44.79 39.58 -2.97
CA TYR A 107 -45.24 40.43 -1.87
C TYR A 107 -44.41 40.25 -0.60
N TYR A 108 -43.99 39.02 -0.29
CA TYR A 108 -43.04 38.74 0.79
C TYR A 108 -41.71 39.48 0.57
N GLN A 109 -41.12 39.40 -0.62
CA GLN A 109 -39.87 40.09 -0.96
C GLN A 109 -40.02 41.61 -0.82
N ARG A 110 -41.11 42.18 -1.32
CA ARG A 110 -41.41 43.62 -1.16
C ARG A 110 -41.62 44.01 0.30
N TRP A 111 -42.24 43.14 1.10
CA TRP A 111 -42.43 43.34 2.54
C TRP A 111 -41.09 43.38 3.29
N VAL A 112 -40.19 42.43 3.02
CA VAL A 112 -38.84 42.42 3.64
C VAL A 112 -38.03 43.65 3.23
N MET A 113 -38.09 44.07 1.96
CA MET A 113 -37.34 45.22 1.43
C MET A 113 -37.93 46.59 1.82
N ALA A 114 -39.19 46.64 2.26
CA ALA A 114 -39.85 47.90 2.60
C ALA A 114 -39.25 48.52 3.88
N LYS A 115 -38.86 49.79 3.80
CA LYS A 115 -38.34 50.55 4.95
C LYS A 115 -39.44 51.17 5.79
N GLU A 116 -40.53 51.59 5.16
CA GLU A 116 -41.64 52.28 5.84
C GLU A 116 -42.67 51.28 6.38
N SER A 117 -43.10 51.50 7.63
CA SER A 117 -44.12 50.64 8.29
C SER A 117 -45.44 50.58 7.52
N TYR A 118 -45.86 51.69 6.89
CA TYR A 118 -47.08 51.72 6.06
C TYR A 118 -46.97 50.80 4.83
N GLN A 119 -45.82 50.80 4.15
CA GLN A 119 -45.58 49.93 3.00
C GLN A 119 -45.53 48.46 3.43
N LYS A 120 -44.88 48.15 4.55
CA LYS A 120 -44.91 46.80 5.14
C LYS A 120 -46.34 46.32 5.36
N LYS A 121 -47.18 47.14 5.99
CA LYS A 121 -48.60 46.82 6.24
C LYS A 121 -49.39 46.55 4.95
N ILE A 122 -49.13 47.31 3.88
CA ILE A 122 -49.77 47.06 2.57
C ILE A 122 -49.36 45.68 2.05
N PHE A 123 -48.06 45.40 2.00
CA PHE A 123 -47.55 44.15 1.42
C PHE A 123 -47.94 42.92 2.24
N SER A 124 -47.94 43.00 3.58
CA SER A 124 -48.40 41.92 4.44
C SER A 124 -49.90 41.67 4.31
N SER A 125 -50.71 42.73 4.21
CA SER A 125 -52.15 42.61 3.93
C SER A 125 -52.45 41.99 2.57
N LEU A 126 -51.65 42.31 1.54
CA LEU A 126 -51.79 41.72 0.20
C LEU A 126 -51.37 40.25 0.18
N ALA A 127 -50.27 39.89 0.85
CA ALA A 127 -49.85 38.50 1.00
C ALA A 127 -50.93 37.66 1.74
N ALA A 128 -51.49 38.20 2.83
CA ALA A 128 -52.57 37.55 3.59
C ALA A 128 -53.84 37.32 2.74
N LYS A 129 -54.25 38.34 1.97
CA LYS A 129 -55.44 38.25 1.09
C LYS A 129 -55.26 37.22 -0.03
N LEU A 130 -54.07 37.14 -0.63
CA LEU A 130 -53.79 36.14 -1.66
C LEU A 130 -53.91 34.73 -1.11
N LEU A 131 -53.31 34.48 0.05
CA LEU A 131 -53.45 33.21 0.74
C LEU A 131 -54.89 32.92 1.16
N ALA A 132 -55.70 33.90 1.51
CA ALA A 132 -57.12 33.65 1.78
C ALA A 132 -57.89 33.23 0.51
N ASN A 133 -57.58 33.85 -0.64
CA ASN A 133 -58.42 33.78 -1.84
C ASN A 133 -58.04 32.67 -2.84
N THR A 134 -56.84 32.07 -2.75
CA THR A 134 -56.39 31.04 -3.71
C THR A 134 -56.07 29.71 -3.00
N PRO A 135 -57.07 28.94 -2.52
CA PRO A 135 -56.83 27.69 -1.77
C PRO A 135 -56.16 26.59 -2.59
N ASP A 136 -56.45 26.48 -3.90
CA ASP A 136 -56.04 25.35 -4.75
C ASP A 136 -54.63 25.49 -5.38
N SER A 137 -53.96 26.62 -5.17
CA SER A 137 -52.60 26.90 -5.67
C SER A 137 -51.55 27.00 -4.56
N LYS A 138 -51.93 26.79 -3.30
CA LYS A 138 -51.01 26.92 -2.16
C LYS A 138 -49.99 25.80 -2.14
N ASN A 139 -48.75 26.18 -1.91
CA ASN A 139 -47.67 25.25 -1.61
C ASN A 139 -47.11 25.47 -0.19
N PHE A 140 -46.17 24.59 0.22
CA PHE A 140 -45.56 24.67 1.55
C PHE A 140 -44.74 25.96 1.75
N LEU A 141 -44.12 26.53 0.71
CA LEU A 141 -43.39 27.80 0.81
C LEU A 141 -44.33 28.98 1.07
N ASP A 142 -45.51 29.01 0.45
CA ASP A 142 -46.49 30.08 0.67
C ASP A 142 -46.93 30.14 2.15
N PHE A 143 -47.14 28.97 2.77
CA PHE A 143 -47.44 28.85 4.19
C PHE A 143 -46.27 29.31 5.06
N ILE A 144 -45.02 28.98 4.69
CA ILE A 144 -43.83 29.44 5.42
C ILE A 144 -43.69 30.97 5.32
N TYR A 145 -43.77 31.56 4.13
CA TYR A 145 -43.69 33.01 3.92
C TYR A 145 -44.73 33.73 4.76
N PHE A 146 -45.97 33.24 4.77
CA PHE A 146 -47.03 33.86 5.56
C PHE A 146 -46.81 33.76 7.05
N SER A 147 -46.37 32.59 7.52
CA SER A 147 -46.06 32.38 8.92
C SER A 147 -44.99 33.35 9.41
N ILE A 148 -43.96 33.60 8.60
CA ILE A 148 -42.92 34.57 8.91
C ILE A 148 -43.50 35.99 8.97
N ILE A 149 -44.37 36.39 8.05
CA ILE A 149 -45.03 37.70 8.11
C ILE A 149 -45.86 37.81 9.41
N LEU A 150 -46.64 36.78 9.76
CA LEU A 150 -47.44 36.75 10.99
C LEU A 150 -46.59 36.76 12.28
N LEU A 151 -45.34 36.32 12.21
CA LEU A 151 -44.42 36.35 13.36
C LEU A 151 -43.75 37.71 13.55
N PHE A 152 -43.37 38.37 12.44
CA PHE A 152 -42.46 39.52 12.47
C PHE A 152 -43.09 40.86 12.02
N ASP A 153 -44.27 40.87 11.40
CA ASP A 153 -44.99 42.10 11.08
C ASP A 153 -45.90 42.52 12.24
N GLU A 154 -45.48 43.54 12.97
CA GLU A 154 -46.24 44.12 14.10
C GLU A 154 -47.69 44.51 13.76
N SER A 155 -48.01 44.80 12.49
CA SER A 155 -49.37 45.22 12.09
C SER A 155 -50.38 44.07 11.98
N ILE A 156 -49.91 42.85 11.76
CA ILE A 156 -50.76 41.65 11.64
C ILE A 156 -50.27 40.48 12.49
N LYS A 157 -49.42 40.78 13.49
CA LYS A 157 -48.74 39.78 14.32
C LYS A 157 -49.75 38.84 14.98
N ASN A 158 -49.60 37.54 14.73
CA ASN A 158 -50.42 36.50 15.34
C ASN A 158 -49.66 35.17 15.40
N CYS A 159 -49.02 34.92 16.55
CA CYS A 159 -48.16 33.75 16.75
C CYS A 159 -48.93 32.43 16.72
N ASN A 160 -50.16 32.37 17.23
CA ASN A 160 -50.98 31.14 17.21
C ASN A 160 -51.37 30.76 15.77
N GLU A 161 -51.78 31.75 14.97
CA GLU A 161 -52.06 31.54 13.56
C GLU A 161 -50.79 31.13 12.80
N ALA A 162 -49.64 31.76 13.09
CA ALA A 162 -48.37 31.37 12.49
C ALA A 162 -48.01 29.90 12.77
N ILE A 163 -48.20 29.41 14.00
CA ILE A 163 -47.97 28.00 14.35
C ILE A 163 -48.88 27.08 13.52
N TRP A 164 -50.16 27.45 13.37
CA TRP A 164 -51.10 26.67 12.58
C TRP A 164 -50.73 26.63 11.09
N GLN A 165 -50.30 27.75 10.52
CA GLN A 165 -49.82 27.83 9.14
C GLN A 165 -48.52 27.03 8.95
N LEU A 166 -47.61 27.04 9.92
CA LEU A 166 -46.40 26.20 9.92
C LEU A 166 -46.73 24.71 10.01
N GLN A 167 -47.76 24.33 10.76
CA GLN A 167 -48.23 22.94 10.79
C GLN A 167 -48.76 22.51 9.41
N LYS A 168 -49.54 23.37 8.74
CA LYS A 168 -49.96 23.12 7.36
C LYS A 168 -48.78 23.01 6.41
N ALA A 169 -47.77 23.88 6.53
CA ALA A 169 -46.55 23.79 5.74
C ALA A 169 -45.88 22.41 5.91
N LYS A 170 -45.75 21.93 7.15
CA LYS A 170 -45.21 20.61 7.49
C LYS A 170 -45.99 19.48 6.82
N ASP A 171 -47.32 19.52 6.91
CA ASP A 171 -48.19 18.49 6.32
C ASP A 171 -48.09 18.47 4.78
N PHE A 172 -48.06 19.64 4.13
CA PHE A 172 -47.88 19.74 2.68
C PHE A 172 -46.49 19.28 2.25
N LEU A 173 -45.45 19.61 3.00
CA LEU A 173 -44.07 19.20 2.74
C LEU A 173 -43.90 17.69 2.85
N ASN A 174 -44.41 17.08 3.92
CA ASN A 174 -44.28 15.64 4.15
C ASN A 174 -44.95 14.83 3.02
N ASN A 175 -46.09 15.32 2.51
CA ASN A 175 -46.82 14.74 1.39
C ASN A 175 -46.23 15.08 -0.01
N SER A 176 -45.17 15.89 -0.09
CA SER A 176 -44.52 16.22 -1.35
C SER A 176 -43.59 15.10 -1.85
N GLN A 177 -43.18 15.17 -3.11
CA GLN A 177 -42.18 14.26 -3.71
C GLN A 177 -40.75 14.82 -3.64
N LEU A 178 -40.52 15.83 -2.81
CA LEU A 178 -39.18 16.38 -2.57
C LEU A 178 -38.27 15.30 -1.97
N GLU A 179 -36.97 15.34 -2.26
CA GLU A 179 -36.01 14.41 -1.65
C GLU A 179 -35.97 14.57 -0.12
N GLU A 180 -35.80 13.46 0.59
CA GLU A 180 -35.90 13.38 2.04
C GLU A 180 -34.89 14.29 2.76
N SER A 181 -33.69 14.46 2.20
CA SER A 181 -32.66 15.36 2.73
C SER A 181 -33.16 16.81 2.82
N PHE A 182 -33.79 17.32 1.77
CA PHE A 182 -34.38 18.66 1.76
C PHE A 182 -35.65 18.75 2.60
N LYS A 183 -36.45 17.67 2.70
CA LYS A 183 -37.60 17.63 3.62
C LYS A 183 -37.16 17.78 5.07
N GLN A 184 -36.11 17.08 5.47
CA GLN A 184 -35.55 17.18 6.82
C GLN A 184 -35.06 18.59 7.13
N GLU A 185 -34.35 19.23 6.19
CA GLU A 185 -33.83 20.59 6.37
C GLU A 185 -34.94 21.66 6.36
N LEU A 186 -36.00 21.50 5.55
CA LEU A 186 -37.18 22.38 5.62
C LEU A 186 -37.97 22.16 6.91
N ASN A 187 -38.15 20.92 7.35
CA ASN A 187 -38.79 20.60 8.62
C ASN A 187 -38.00 21.16 9.81
N TYR A 188 -36.67 21.18 9.74
CA TYR A 188 -35.81 21.84 10.71
C TYR A 188 -36.17 23.33 10.86
N HIS A 189 -36.29 24.06 9.75
CA HIS A 189 -36.69 25.47 9.77
C HIS A 189 -38.13 25.68 10.24
N ILE A 190 -39.06 24.80 9.88
CA ILE A 190 -40.45 24.87 10.35
C ILE A 190 -40.52 24.74 11.88
N GLU A 191 -39.82 23.77 12.46
CA GLU A 191 -39.77 23.59 13.92
C GLU A 191 -39.05 24.77 14.60
N LEU A 192 -37.99 25.31 13.99
CA LEU A 192 -37.34 26.53 14.47
C LEU A 192 -38.30 27.73 14.52
N TYR A 193 -39.14 27.93 13.50
CA TYR A 193 -40.09 29.04 13.47
C TYR A 193 -41.27 28.84 14.43
N LYS A 194 -41.71 27.59 14.64
CA LYS A 194 -42.68 27.28 15.70
C LYS A 194 -42.10 27.61 17.07
N ALA A 195 -40.81 27.30 17.31
CA ALA A 195 -40.15 27.70 18.54
C ALA A 195 -40.11 29.22 18.71
N TYR A 196 -39.81 29.99 17.66
CA TYR A 196 -39.86 31.45 17.72
C TYR A 196 -41.26 31.97 18.07
N ALA A 197 -42.30 31.38 17.50
CA ALA A 197 -43.68 31.71 17.83
C ALA A 197 -43.99 31.46 19.31
N GLN A 198 -43.54 30.33 19.87
CA GLN A 198 -43.74 29.98 21.27
C GLN A 198 -42.93 30.88 22.23
N ILE A 199 -41.72 31.28 21.83
CA ILE A 199 -40.92 32.28 22.58
C ILE A 199 -41.66 33.61 22.66
N GLU A 200 -42.25 34.08 21.56
CA GLU A 200 -43.05 35.32 21.54
C GLU A 200 -44.32 35.22 22.41
N LEU A 201 -44.91 34.02 22.52
CA LEU A 201 -46.05 33.75 23.40
C LEU A 201 -45.65 33.58 24.87
N GLY A 202 -44.35 33.55 25.20
CA GLY A 202 -43.84 33.27 26.54
C GLY A 202 -43.94 31.80 26.97
N ASN A 203 -44.26 30.89 26.05
CA ASN A 203 -44.33 29.45 26.31
C ASN A 203 -42.98 28.78 26.05
N PHE A 204 -42.05 28.98 26.98
CA PHE A 204 -40.67 28.52 26.85
C PHE A 204 -40.52 26.99 26.87
N GLU A 205 -41.41 26.26 27.53
CA GLU A 205 -41.39 24.79 27.53
C GLU A 205 -41.72 24.24 26.14
N ALA A 206 -42.80 24.72 25.52
CA ALA A 206 -43.14 24.33 24.14
C ALA A 206 -42.07 24.77 23.14
N ALA A 207 -41.47 25.95 23.33
CA ALA A 207 -40.33 26.38 22.52
C ALA A 207 -39.14 25.42 22.62
N GLY A 208 -38.80 24.98 23.83
CA GLY A 208 -37.74 24.01 24.08
C GLY A 208 -37.99 22.66 23.40
N ASN A 209 -39.24 22.19 23.39
CA ASN A 209 -39.63 20.96 22.69
C ASN A 209 -39.43 21.08 21.18
N HIS A 210 -39.92 22.15 20.55
CA HIS A 210 -39.73 22.39 19.11
C HIS A 210 -38.24 22.54 18.73
N LEU A 211 -37.44 23.20 19.57
CA LEU A 211 -35.99 23.31 19.33
C LEU A 211 -35.29 21.95 19.46
N SER A 212 -35.73 21.11 20.39
CA SER A 212 -35.23 19.75 20.54
C SER A 212 -35.60 18.87 19.35
N GLU A 213 -36.83 18.98 18.84
CA GLU A 213 -37.27 18.33 17.59
C GLU A 213 -36.45 18.81 16.39
N ALA A 214 -36.17 20.12 16.30
CA ALA A 214 -35.28 20.65 15.26
C ALA A 214 -33.89 20.01 15.35
N LEU A 215 -33.32 19.85 16.54
CA LEU A 215 -32.02 19.19 16.71
C LEU A 215 -32.04 17.68 16.42
N GLN A 216 -33.19 17.01 16.51
CA GLN A 216 -33.33 15.63 16.04
C GLN A 216 -33.28 15.54 14.50
N LEU A 217 -33.81 16.55 13.81
CA LEU A 217 -33.75 16.65 12.34
C LEU A 217 -32.36 17.08 11.84
N ASN A 218 -31.71 18.00 12.55
CA ASN A 218 -30.35 18.44 12.27
C ASN A 218 -29.55 18.61 13.58
N SER A 219 -28.77 17.59 13.93
CA SER A 219 -27.96 17.56 15.15
C SER A 219 -26.83 18.60 15.16
N ASN A 220 -26.43 19.10 14.00
CA ASN A 220 -25.45 20.18 13.85
C ASN A 220 -26.09 21.57 13.87
N GLY A 221 -27.42 21.63 14.00
CA GLY A 221 -28.30 22.80 14.11
C GLY A 221 -27.83 23.92 15.04
N ILE A 222 -26.90 24.79 14.65
CA ILE A 222 -26.31 25.81 15.52
C ILE A 222 -27.31 26.89 15.91
N THR A 223 -28.21 27.27 15.00
CA THR A 223 -29.28 28.23 15.29
C THR A 223 -30.22 27.65 16.35
N ALA A 224 -30.65 26.40 16.18
CA ALA A 224 -31.48 25.71 17.17
C ALA A 224 -30.75 25.53 18.52
N LYS A 225 -29.46 25.17 18.55
CA LYS A 225 -28.65 25.09 19.79
C LYS A 225 -28.60 26.43 20.52
N PHE A 226 -28.43 27.53 19.78
CA PHE A 226 -28.39 28.87 20.33
C PHE A 226 -29.70 29.24 21.02
N TYR A 227 -30.84 29.07 20.35
CA TYR A 227 -32.13 29.40 20.95
C TYR A 227 -32.56 28.41 22.03
N LEU A 228 -32.10 27.16 21.97
CA LEU A 228 -32.33 26.21 23.05
C LEU A 228 -31.55 26.64 24.30
N ALA A 229 -30.30 27.09 24.16
CA ALA A 229 -29.54 27.65 25.28
C ALA A 229 -30.23 28.90 25.87
N TYR A 230 -30.77 29.77 25.02
CA TYR A 230 -31.57 30.92 25.44
C TYR A 230 -32.80 30.47 26.25
N VAL A 231 -33.60 29.53 25.73
CA VAL A 231 -34.78 29.00 26.43
C VAL A 231 -34.40 28.32 27.75
N SER A 232 -33.33 27.52 27.76
CA SER A 232 -32.83 26.85 28.98
C SER A 232 -32.41 27.81 30.08
N SER A 233 -31.98 29.03 29.73
CA SER A 233 -31.65 30.06 30.73
C SER A 233 -32.89 30.59 31.44
N ILE A 234 -34.03 30.61 30.75
CA ILE A 234 -35.31 31.11 31.25
C ILE A 234 -36.06 30.00 32.01
N THR A 235 -36.00 28.76 31.53
CA THR A 235 -36.66 27.60 32.17
C THR A 235 -35.87 27.00 33.33
N ASN A 236 -34.77 27.63 33.73
CA ASN A 236 -33.89 27.21 34.82
C ASN A 236 -33.31 25.79 34.64
N GLN A 237 -32.83 25.49 33.43
CA GLN A 237 -32.09 24.27 33.10
C GLN A 237 -30.60 24.61 32.87
N PRO A 238 -29.83 24.91 33.93
CA PRO A 238 -28.49 25.50 33.80
C PRO A 238 -27.47 24.54 33.17
N ASP A 239 -27.57 23.23 33.44
CA ASP A 239 -26.62 22.23 32.93
C ASP A 239 -26.72 22.10 31.40
N LEU A 240 -27.94 21.97 30.89
CA LEU A 240 -28.22 21.88 29.45
C LEU A 240 -27.75 23.16 28.73
N GLY A 241 -28.13 24.32 29.26
CA GLY A 241 -27.71 25.59 28.66
C GLY A 241 -26.19 25.80 28.69
N SER A 242 -25.52 25.41 29.78
CA SER A 242 -24.05 25.45 29.88
C SER A 242 -23.38 24.57 28.82
N GLN A 243 -23.89 23.35 28.61
CA GLN A 243 -23.40 22.46 27.56
C GLN A 243 -23.61 23.05 26.16
N LEU A 244 -24.79 23.64 25.90
CA LEU A 244 -25.09 24.26 24.61
C LEU A 244 -24.20 25.48 24.34
N VAL A 245 -23.93 26.31 25.34
CA VAL A 245 -22.98 27.43 25.23
C VAL A 245 -21.58 26.94 24.89
N LYS A 246 -21.08 25.88 25.54
CA LYS A 246 -19.80 25.24 25.18
C LYS A 246 -19.80 24.78 23.73
N ASN A 247 -20.86 24.11 23.29
CA ASN A 247 -21.01 23.66 21.90
C ASN A 247 -20.98 24.82 20.89
N ILE A 248 -21.55 25.98 21.24
CA ILE A 248 -21.54 27.17 20.37
C ILE A 248 -20.12 27.72 20.22
N VAL A 249 -19.37 27.84 21.31
CA VAL A 249 -17.97 28.27 21.27
C VAL A 249 -17.12 27.26 20.48
N GLU A 250 -17.30 25.97 20.70
CA GLU A 250 -16.60 24.92 19.96
C GLU A 250 -16.91 24.91 18.45
N TYR A 251 -18.14 25.25 18.07
CA TYR A 251 -18.52 25.38 16.67
C TYR A 251 -17.69 26.49 16.00
N ASP A 252 -17.53 27.63 16.65
CA ASP A 252 -16.68 28.72 16.15
C ASP A 252 -15.20 28.32 16.10
N ILE A 253 -14.71 27.57 17.09
CA ILE A 253 -13.35 27.00 17.06
C ILE A 253 -13.17 26.09 15.84
N ARG A 254 -14.14 25.20 15.57
CA ARG A 254 -14.08 24.28 14.42
C ARG A 254 -14.03 25.03 13.09
N ARG A 255 -14.85 26.08 12.94
CA ARG A 255 -14.85 26.96 11.76
C ARG A 255 -13.47 27.61 11.55
N LEU A 256 -12.91 28.19 12.60
CA LEU A 256 -11.59 28.85 12.55
C LEU A 256 -10.46 27.86 12.25
N LYS A 257 -10.49 26.67 12.86
CA LYS A 257 -9.52 25.58 12.58
C LYS A 257 -9.58 25.16 11.12
N PHE A 258 -10.77 24.91 10.59
CA PHE A 258 -10.96 24.53 9.19
C PHE A 258 -10.41 25.59 8.22
N ALA A 259 -10.60 26.88 8.52
CA ALA A 259 -10.03 27.96 7.72
C ALA A 259 -8.49 28.01 7.73
N CYS A 260 -7.88 27.72 8.89
CA CYS A 260 -6.42 27.63 9.01
C CYS A 260 -5.89 26.40 8.26
N GLU A 261 -6.44 25.21 8.49
CA GLU A 261 -6.03 23.96 7.86
C GLU A 261 -6.16 23.99 6.33
N SER A 262 -7.19 24.67 5.81
CA SER A 262 -7.38 24.90 4.38
C SER A 262 -6.51 26.03 3.80
N ASN A 263 -5.72 26.71 4.63
CA ASN A 263 -4.91 27.88 4.28
C ASN A 263 -5.74 28.98 3.58
N ASN A 264 -6.98 29.20 4.02
CA ASN A 264 -7.92 30.13 3.40
C ASN A 264 -8.16 31.38 4.26
N ASN A 265 -7.43 32.45 3.99
CA ASN A 265 -7.59 33.73 4.70
C ASN A 265 -8.96 34.39 4.50
N VAL A 266 -9.58 34.22 3.32
CA VAL A 266 -10.91 34.80 3.06
C VAL A 266 -11.95 34.15 3.99
N LEU A 267 -11.85 32.83 4.14
CA LEU A 267 -12.71 32.06 5.04
C LEU A 267 -12.44 32.41 6.51
N LEU A 268 -11.16 32.51 6.87
CA LEU A 268 -10.75 32.89 8.22
C LEU A 268 -11.35 34.25 8.58
N ASN A 269 -11.10 35.28 7.78
CA ASN A 269 -11.63 36.63 8.01
C ASN A 269 -13.15 36.65 8.12
N TYR A 270 -13.84 35.88 7.28
CA TYR A 270 -15.29 35.76 7.36
C TYR A 270 -15.74 35.19 8.71
N PHE A 271 -15.12 34.11 9.19
CA PHE A 271 -15.47 33.50 10.49
C PHE A 271 -15.08 34.36 11.69
N ILE A 272 -13.99 35.12 11.62
CA ILE A 272 -13.60 36.09 12.66
C ILE A 272 -14.65 37.19 12.79
N GLN A 273 -15.16 37.69 11.67
CA GLN A 273 -16.15 38.76 11.64
C GLN A 273 -17.56 38.27 12.02
N ASN A 274 -17.87 37.00 11.73
CA ASN A 274 -19.19 36.39 11.90
C ASN A 274 -19.17 35.23 12.92
N THR A 275 -18.57 35.44 14.09
CA THR A 275 -18.65 34.49 15.20
C THR A 275 -20.09 34.36 15.69
N ILE A 276 -20.50 33.15 16.08
CA ILE A 276 -21.85 32.90 16.58
C ILE A 276 -21.91 33.21 18.07
N PHE A 277 -20.85 32.88 18.84
CA PHE A 277 -20.84 33.13 20.28
C PHE A 277 -20.98 34.61 20.62
N THR A 278 -20.60 35.53 19.72
CA THR A 278 -20.84 36.96 19.91
C THR A 278 -22.33 37.29 20.02
N ASN A 279 -23.21 36.51 19.40
CA ASN A 279 -24.66 36.75 19.48
C ASN A 279 -25.22 36.53 20.88
N ILE A 280 -24.52 35.77 21.74
CA ILE A 280 -24.89 35.55 23.14
C ILE A 280 -25.00 36.89 23.89
N PHE A 281 -24.17 37.88 23.55
CA PHE A 281 -24.13 39.18 24.21
C PHE A 281 -25.26 40.15 23.83
N TYR A 282 -26.15 39.75 22.91
CA TYR A 282 -27.39 40.47 22.61
C TYR A 282 -28.51 40.20 23.61
N TYR A 283 -28.53 39.03 24.26
CA TYR A 283 -29.63 38.60 25.11
C TYR A 283 -29.16 38.51 26.58
N SER A 284 -29.71 39.36 27.44
CA SER A 284 -29.33 39.47 28.86
C SER A 284 -29.50 38.16 29.64
N GLU A 285 -30.36 37.28 29.17
CA GLU A 285 -30.70 35.99 29.77
C GLU A 285 -29.47 35.06 29.82
N PHE A 286 -28.53 35.19 28.88
CA PHE A 286 -27.26 34.46 28.92
C PHE A 286 -26.32 34.90 30.05
N ALA A 287 -26.63 35.95 30.82
CA ALA A 287 -25.83 36.35 31.98
C ALA A 287 -25.68 35.19 33.00
N ALA A 288 -26.65 34.27 33.06
CA ALA A 288 -26.59 33.06 33.85
C ALA A 288 -25.39 32.14 33.49
N TYR A 289 -24.89 32.22 32.26
CA TYR A 289 -23.79 31.38 31.76
C TYR A 289 -22.43 32.09 31.70
N SER A 290 -22.31 33.25 32.36
CA SER A 290 -21.07 34.05 32.32
C SER A 290 -19.83 33.29 32.76
N HIS A 291 -19.94 32.43 33.78
CA HIS A 291 -18.83 31.58 34.23
C HIS A 291 -18.38 30.60 33.14
N VAL A 292 -19.35 29.97 32.45
CA VAL A 292 -19.07 29.01 31.38
C VAL A 292 -18.45 29.69 30.18
N LEU A 293 -18.92 30.90 29.83
CA LEU A 293 -18.30 31.71 28.79
C LEU A 293 -16.87 32.09 29.16
N GLU A 294 -16.62 32.56 30.39
CA GLU A 294 -15.28 32.90 30.85
C GLU A 294 -14.33 31.70 30.85
N GLU A 295 -14.79 30.52 31.26
CA GLU A 295 -14.04 29.26 31.19
C GLU A 295 -13.71 28.88 29.74
N SER A 296 -14.73 28.88 28.87
CA SER A 296 -14.60 28.43 27.47
C SER A 296 -13.77 29.40 26.63
N LEU A 297 -13.81 30.68 26.98
CA LEU A 297 -13.07 31.73 26.31
C LEU A 297 -11.74 32.00 27.00
N ARG A 298 -11.37 31.27 28.06
CA ARG A 298 -10.15 31.53 28.82
C ARG A 298 -8.92 31.48 27.93
N ILE A 299 -8.38 32.67 27.64
CA ILE A 299 -7.19 32.81 26.82
C ILE A 299 -5.95 32.63 27.69
N ASN A 300 -5.18 31.55 27.46
CA ASN A 300 -3.87 31.32 28.08
C ASN A 300 -2.75 32.22 27.52
N ILE A 301 -3.10 33.21 26.69
CA ILE A 301 -2.17 34.15 26.05
C ILE A 301 -2.27 35.52 26.74
N PRO A 302 -1.17 36.15 27.18
CA PRO A 302 -1.19 37.46 27.81
C PRO A 302 -1.83 38.55 26.92
N PRO A 303 -2.54 39.55 27.48
CA PRO A 303 -3.15 40.64 26.73
C PRO A 303 -2.18 41.46 25.86
N GLN A 304 -0.93 41.58 26.31
CA GLN A 304 0.15 42.28 25.59
C GLN A 304 0.75 41.49 24.42
N PHE A 305 0.43 40.20 24.28
CA PHE A 305 0.99 39.36 23.22
C PHE A 305 0.36 39.70 21.87
N LYS A 306 1.21 40.09 20.92
CA LYS A 306 0.81 40.40 19.54
C LYS A 306 1.21 39.25 18.61
N ILE A 307 0.25 38.38 18.28
CA ILE A 307 0.53 37.21 17.44
C ILE A 307 1.10 37.59 16.06
N ALA A 308 0.61 38.64 15.42
CA ALA A 308 1.09 39.03 14.09
C ALA A 308 2.57 39.43 14.13
N GLU A 309 3.01 40.13 15.19
CA GLU A 309 4.40 40.51 15.39
C GLU A 309 5.27 39.29 15.73
N PHE A 310 4.76 38.39 16.58
CA PHE A 310 5.43 37.12 16.89
C PHE A 310 5.64 36.27 15.63
N LEU A 311 4.57 36.01 14.85
CA LEU A 311 4.64 35.23 13.62
C LEU A 311 5.55 35.89 12.59
N LYS A 312 5.52 37.23 12.47
CA LYS A 312 6.44 37.95 11.59
C LYS A 312 7.89 37.68 11.95
N ASN A 313 8.27 37.84 13.22
CA ASN A 313 9.64 37.57 13.65
C ASN A 313 10.04 36.12 13.38
N LYS A 314 9.13 35.16 13.60
CA LYS A 314 9.40 33.74 13.34
C LYS A 314 9.53 33.43 11.84
N LEU A 315 8.71 34.04 10.98
CA LEU A 315 8.83 33.89 9.53
C LEU A 315 10.08 34.56 8.98
N ASP A 316 10.48 35.71 9.53
CA ASP A 316 11.72 36.38 9.13
C ASP A 316 12.94 35.51 9.53
N SER A 317 12.95 34.92 10.74
CA SER A 317 13.96 33.92 11.12
C SER A 317 13.94 32.66 10.23
N LEU A 318 12.77 32.25 9.71
CA LEU A 318 12.66 31.12 8.80
C LEU A 318 13.23 31.44 7.41
N LYS A 319 13.08 32.68 6.93
CA LYS A 319 13.69 33.15 5.67
C LYS A 319 15.21 33.20 5.75
N GLU A 320 15.78 33.55 6.90
CA GLU A 320 17.23 33.53 7.14
C GLU A 320 17.85 32.13 7.05
N LEU A 321 17.03 31.06 7.11
CA LEU A 321 17.49 29.68 6.96
C LEU A 321 17.64 29.24 5.48
N GLU A 322 17.25 30.06 4.52
CA GLU A 322 17.36 29.80 3.07
C GLU A 322 16.78 28.43 2.66
N LEU A 323 15.62 28.07 3.22
CA LEU A 323 15.00 26.74 3.06
C LEU A 323 14.16 26.59 1.76
N ASP A 324 14.23 27.54 0.83
CA ASP A 324 13.41 27.59 -0.39
C ASP A 324 13.47 26.28 -1.18
N SER A 325 14.62 25.61 -1.19
CA SER A 325 14.78 24.35 -1.92
C SER A 325 13.90 23.22 -1.36
N TYR A 326 13.50 23.28 -0.09
CA TYR A 326 12.69 22.26 0.58
C TYR A 326 11.18 22.54 0.49
N TYR A 327 10.78 23.67 -0.09
CA TYR A 327 9.38 24.07 -0.13
C TYR A 327 8.59 23.28 -1.16
N THR A 328 7.55 22.61 -0.67
CA THR A 328 6.51 22.02 -1.52
C THR A 328 5.42 23.05 -1.82
N LYS A 329 4.51 22.74 -2.75
CA LYS A 329 3.31 23.55 -3.00
C LYS A 329 2.47 23.76 -1.72
N LYS A 330 2.43 22.75 -0.83
CA LYS A 330 1.71 22.84 0.46
C LYS A 330 2.37 23.87 1.38
N ILE A 331 3.68 23.78 1.59
CA ILE A 331 4.47 24.71 2.41
C ILE A 331 4.35 26.14 1.88
N THR A 332 4.43 26.32 0.56
CA THR A 332 4.30 27.63 -0.10
C THR A 332 2.93 28.26 0.19
N LYS A 333 1.84 27.49 0.05
CA LYS A 333 0.49 27.97 0.40
C LYS A 333 0.35 28.34 1.87
N SER A 334 0.94 27.57 2.79
CA SER A 334 0.93 27.91 4.21
C SER A 334 1.72 29.19 4.50
N LEU A 335 2.86 29.41 3.84
CA LEU A 335 3.63 30.66 3.95
C LEU A 335 2.82 31.86 3.45
N GLU A 336 2.20 31.76 2.28
CA GLU A 336 1.31 32.79 1.74
C GLU A 336 0.15 33.08 2.70
N PHE A 337 -0.39 32.02 3.33
CA PHE A 337 -1.44 32.15 4.32
C PHE A 337 -0.99 33.00 5.51
N PHE A 338 0.15 32.68 6.14
CA PHE A 338 0.65 33.43 7.29
C PHE A 338 1.07 34.85 6.94
N CYS A 339 1.67 35.08 5.77
CA CYS A 339 2.02 36.43 5.30
C CYS A 339 0.77 37.33 5.21
N LYS A 340 -0.28 36.85 4.54
CA LYS A 340 -1.55 37.58 4.44
C LYS A 340 -2.21 37.78 5.81
N PHE A 341 -2.20 36.76 6.68
CA PHE A 341 -2.72 36.89 8.04
C PHE A 341 -2.01 38.01 8.82
N ILE A 342 -0.68 38.09 8.74
CA ILE A 342 0.12 39.12 9.40
C ILE A 342 -0.22 40.51 8.85
N GLU A 343 -0.38 40.64 7.53
CA GLU A 343 -0.73 41.91 6.87
C GLU A 343 -2.11 42.41 7.29
N GLU A 344 -3.12 41.54 7.26
CA GLU A 344 -4.51 41.89 7.52
C GLU A 344 -4.77 42.20 9.01
N HIS A 345 -4.06 41.54 9.93
CA HIS A 345 -4.34 41.61 11.37
C HIS A 345 -3.22 42.23 12.22
N LYS A 346 -2.26 42.94 11.61
CA LYS A 346 -1.10 43.54 12.30
C LYS A 346 -1.46 44.38 13.54
N LEU A 347 -2.59 45.08 13.49
CA LEU A 347 -3.03 46.03 14.51
C LEU A 347 -4.22 45.52 15.34
N ASP A 348 -4.71 44.30 15.07
CA ASP A 348 -5.83 43.78 15.83
C ASP A 348 -5.36 43.17 17.16
N ASN A 349 -5.93 43.69 18.24
CA ASN A 349 -5.75 43.21 19.61
C ASN A 349 -7.12 42.92 20.25
N SER A 350 -8.15 42.71 19.43
CA SER A 350 -9.47 42.31 19.90
C SER A 350 -9.38 41.01 20.70
N TYR A 351 -10.29 40.83 21.65
CA TYR A 351 -10.34 39.57 22.42
C TYR A 351 -10.55 38.38 21.48
N THR A 352 -11.44 38.52 20.49
CA THR A 352 -11.67 37.51 19.44
C THR A 352 -10.36 37.13 18.77
N PHE A 353 -9.53 38.10 18.40
CA PHE A 353 -8.23 37.84 17.79
C PHE A 353 -7.23 37.13 18.74
N ARG A 354 -7.24 37.45 20.03
CA ARG A 354 -6.44 36.73 21.03
C ARG A 354 -6.91 35.28 21.21
N PHE A 355 -8.20 35.01 21.10
CA PHE A 355 -8.74 33.66 21.11
C PHE A 355 -8.29 32.87 19.86
N ILE A 356 -8.39 33.48 18.69
CA ILE A 356 -7.93 32.91 17.41
C ILE A 356 -6.41 32.65 17.42
N SER A 357 -5.67 33.45 18.19
CA SER A 357 -4.21 33.34 18.25
C SER A 357 -3.75 31.91 18.60
N GLN A 358 -4.41 31.23 19.52
CA GLN A 358 -4.05 29.84 19.86
C GLN A 358 -4.21 28.89 18.66
N ILE A 359 -5.26 29.07 17.87
CA ILE A 359 -5.54 28.24 16.68
C ILE A 359 -4.49 28.49 15.61
N VAL A 360 -4.16 29.75 15.35
CA VAL A 360 -3.16 30.12 14.34
C VAL A 360 -1.76 29.67 14.77
N LEU A 361 -1.43 29.75 16.06
CA LEU A 361 -0.17 29.25 16.61
C LEU A 361 -0.06 27.72 16.50
N ALA A 362 -1.15 27.00 16.76
CA ALA A 362 -1.20 25.56 16.53
C ALA A 362 -1.00 25.22 15.05
N HIS A 363 -1.59 25.99 14.14
CA HIS A 363 -1.37 25.83 12.69
C HIS A 363 0.05 26.19 12.26
N PHE A 364 0.68 27.18 12.89
CA PHE A 364 2.09 27.49 12.65
C PHE A 364 3.00 26.35 13.12
N ALA A 365 2.68 25.75 14.26
CA ALA A 365 3.37 24.57 14.78
C ALA A 365 3.25 23.35 13.84
N THR A 366 2.08 23.11 13.24
CA THR A 366 1.91 22.04 12.23
C THR A 366 2.68 22.36 10.95
N PHE A 367 2.68 23.63 10.51
CA PHE A 367 3.49 24.08 9.37
C PHE A 367 5.00 23.84 9.57
N VAL A 368 5.54 24.16 10.75
CA VAL A 368 6.97 23.91 11.04
C VAL A 368 7.27 22.41 11.06
N ASN A 369 6.38 21.57 11.57
CA ASN A 369 6.54 20.11 11.54
C ASN A 369 6.48 19.57 10.10
N ASP A 370 5.55 20.04 9.28
CA ASP A 370 5.47 19.69 7.86
C ASP A 370 6.77 20.04 7.13
N LEU A 371 7.37 21.19 7.45
CA LEU A 371 8.65 21.61 6.90
C LEU A 371 9.80 20.69 7.33
N LYS A 372 9.86 20.29 8.60
CA LYS A 372 10.84 19.30 9.09
C LYS A 372 10.73 17.98 8.35
N THR A 373 9.50 17.48 8.14
CA THR A 373 9.26 16.26 7.35
C THR A 373 9.76 16.43 5.92
N CYS A 374 9.49 17.56 5.26
CA CYS A 374 10.00 17.83 3.90
C CYS A 374 11.54 17.85 3.84
N ILE A 375 12.20 18.43 4.85
CA ILE A 375 13.67 18.46 4.96
C ILE A 375 14.22 17.05 5.18
N HIS A 376 13.61 16.30 6.09
CA HIS A 376 13.97 14.91 6.36
C HIS A 376 13.86 14.08 5.08
N ASP A 377 12.69 14.10 4.43
CA ASP A 377 12.43 13.30 3.23
C ASP A 377 13.40 13.64 2.10
N LYS A 378 13.63 14.92 1.82
CA LYS A 378 14.55 15.33 0.76
C LYS A 378 16.00 14.91 1.04
N THR A 379 16.37 14.77 2.31
CA THR A 379 17.74 14.40 2.72
C THR A 379 17.92 12.88 2.83
N TYR A 380 16.95 12.16 3.40
CA TYR A 380 17.04 10.72 3.68
C TYR A 380 16.54 9.83 2.54
N ILE A 381 15.59 10.27 1.69
CA ILE A 381 15.13 9.44 0.55
C ILE A 381 16.26 9.09 -0.43
N PRO A 382 17.17 10.01 -0.82
CA PRO A 382 18.32 9.65 -1.65
C PRO A 382 19.22 8.59 -1.00
N PHE A 383 19.44 8.69 0.32
CA PHE A 383 20.18 7.70 1.11
C PHE A 383 19.50 6.33 1.06
N GLU A 384 18.20 6.25 1.31
CA GLU A 384 17.46 4.98 1.25
C GLU A 384 17.53 4.35 -0.14
N ASN A 385 17.47 5.16 -1.18
CA ASN A 385 17.60 4.69 -2.56
C ASN A 385 19.00 4.16 -2.87
N GLU A 386 20.06 4.78 -2.35
CA GLU A 386 21.44 4.27 -2.46
C GLU A 386 21.60 2.94 -1.72
N MET A 387 21.04 2.82 -0.50
CA MET A 387 21.06 1.58 0.27
C MET A 387 20.32 0.44 -0.45
N LYS A 388 19.19 0.73 -1.09
CA LYS A 388 18.45 -0.24 -1.92
C LYS A 388 19.26 -0.72 -3.12
N ARG A 389 20.13 0.11 -3.71
CA ARG A 389 21.03 -0.33 -4.80
C ARG A 389 22.06 -1.34 -4.33
N TYR A 390 22.64 -1.13 -3.15
CA TYR A 390 23.54 -2.11 -2.52
C TYR A 390 22.82 -3.43 -2.25
N ASP A 391 21.59 -3.39 -1.75
CA ASP A 391 20.78 -4.61 -1.58
C ASP A 391 20.57 -5.34 -2.91
N GLY A 392 20.24 -4.61 -3.98
CA GLY A 392 20.16 -5.18 -5.33
C GLY A 392 21.44 -5.89 -5.78
N TYR A 393 22.61 -5.27 -5.60
CA TYR A 393 23.88 -5.90 -5.99
C TYR A 393 24.25 -7.12 -5.14
N ILE A 394 23.88 -7.13 -3.85
CA ILE A 394 24.06 -8.27 -2.96
C ILE A 394 23.15 -9.43 -3.41
N ASP A 395 21.90 -9.14 -3.73
CA ASP A 395 20.92 -10.15 -4.17
C ASP A 395 21.32 -10.76 -5.53
N GLU A 396 21.76 -9.93 -6.49
CA GLU A 396 22.31 -10.41 -7.77
C GLU A 396 23.51 -11.35 -7.56
N SER A 397 24.47 -10.95 -6.72
CA SER A 397 25.66 -11.75 -6.44
C SER A 397 25.31 -13.06 -5.72
N THR A 398 24.31 -13.03 -4.84
CA THR A 398 23.80 -14.22 -4.13
C THR A 398 23.10 -15.18 -5.10
N THR A 399 22.34 -14.65 -6.05
CA THR A 399 21.65 -15.44 -7.08
C THR A 399 22.65 -16.16 -7.98
N ILE A 400 23.70 -15.47 -8.44
CA ILE A 400 24.77 -16.07 -9.24
C ILE A 400 25.50 -17.16 -8.46
N MET A 401 25.81 -16.92 -7.18
CA MET A 401 26.47 -17.92 -6.33
C MET A 401 25.62 -19.19 -6.17
N ASN A 402 24.30 -19.04 -6.01
CA ASN A 402 23.37 -20.17 -5.91
C ASN A 402 23.27 -20.94 -7.23
N GLN A 403 23.28 -20.24 -8.38
CA GLN A 403 23.31 -20.87 -9.70
C GLN A 403 24.59 -21.68 -9.91
N LEU A 404 25.76 -21.10 -9.64
CA LEU A 404 27.05 -21.80 -9.72
C LEU A 404 27.11 -23.03 -8.80
N SER A 405 26.53 -22.93 -7.60
CA SER A 405 26.46 -24.06 -6.67
C SER A 405 25.60 -25.19 -7.21
N LYS A 406 24.48 -24.86 -7.85
CA LYS A 406 23.60 -25.83 -8.49
C LYS A 406 24.26 -26.48 -9.70
N GLU A 407 24.88 -25.68 -10.58
CA GLU A 407 25.63 -26.18 -11.75
C GLU A 407 26.77 -27.12 -11.35
N LEU A 408 27.48 -26.83 -10.26
CA LEU A 408 28.52 -27.72 -9.72
C LEU A 408 27.96 -29.09 -9.30
N VAL A 409 26.76 -29.13 -8.70
CA VAL A 409 26.10 -30.38 -8.32
C VAL A 409 25.68 -31.15 -9.56
N ASP A 410 24.99 -30.50 -10.49
CA ASP A 410 24.53 -31.10 -11.74
C ASP A 410 25.70 -31.68 -12.55
N PHE A 411 26.83 -30.96 -12.59
CA PHE A 411 28.03 -31.40 -13.30
C PHE A 411 28.73 -32.60 -12.64
N LYS A 412 28.76 -32.65 -11.30
CA LYS A 412 29.26 -33.84 -10.57
C LYS A 412 28.41 -35.07 -10.86
N GLU A 413 27.10 -34.91 -10.98
CA GLU A 413 26.21 -36.01 -11.39
C GLU A 413 26.44 -36.43 -12.84
N GLU A 414 26.66 -35.47 -13.75
CA GLU A 414 26.94 -35.77 -15.16
C GLU A 414 28.24 -36.56 -15.35
N ILE A 415 29.34 -36.20 -14.67
CA ILE A 415 30.59 -36.96 -14.70
C ILE A 415 30.37 -38.39 -14.20
N LYS A 416 29.69 -38.55 -13.06
CA LYS A 416 29.40 -39.88 -12.50
C LYS A 416 28.59 -40.74 -13.48
N LYS A 417 27.59 -40.14 -14.13
CA LYS A 417 26.76 -40.82 -15.13
C LYS A 417 27.59 -41.24 -16.34
N LYS A 418 28.39 -40.33 -16.91
CA LYS A 418 29.28 -40.65 -18.04
C LYS A 418 30.27 -41.75 -17.70
N LEU A 419 30.92 -41.66 -16.53
CA LEU A 419 31.83 -42.70 -16.04
C LEU A 419 31.13 -44.07 -15.95
N SER A 420 29.94 -44.14 -15.36
CA SER A 420 29.18 -45.39 -15.28
C SER A 420 28.82 -45.98 -16.65
N GLN A 421 28.45 -45.12 -17.61
CA GLN A 421 28.10 -45.55 -18.97
C GLN A 421 29.33 -46.09 -19.71
N THR A 422 30.47 -45.41 -19.62
CA THR A 422 31.71 -45.84 -20.27
C THR A 422 32.25 -47.13 -19.65
N ILE A 423 32.19 -47.28 -18.32
CA ILE A 423 32.55 -48.54 -17.64
C ILE A 423 31.65 -49.68 -18.15
N GLN A 424 30.34 -49.45 -18.25
CA GLN A 424 29.41 -50.45 -18.75
C GLN A 424 29.72 -50.86 -20.20
N GLN A 425 30.08 -49.91 -21.07
CA GLN A 425 30.47 -50.20 -22.45
C GLN A 425 31.75 -51.05 -22.53
N ILE A 426 32.75 -50.76 -21.68
CA ILE A 426 33.99 -51.56 -21.60
C ILE A 426 33.68 -52.96 -21.07
N ASP A 427 32.79 -53.08 -20.09
CA ASP A 427 32.34 -54.37 -19.55
C ASP A 427 31.65 -55.22 -20.60
N GLU A 428 30.74 -54.64 -21.38
CA GLU A 428 30.03 -55.30 -22.47
C GLU A 428 31.01 -55.76 -23.57
N TYR A 429 31.88 -54.87 -24.04
CA TYR A 429 32.89 -55.18 -25.06
C TYR A 429 33.86 -56.30 -24.63
N THR A 430 34.33 -56.25 -23.37
CA THR A 430 35.26 -57.26 -22.84
C THR A 430 34.55 -58.61 -22.70
N LYS A 431 33.29 -58.60 -22.28
CA LYS A 431 32.47 -59.82 -22.16
C LYS A 431 32.25 -60.48 -23.52
N GLU A 432 31.93 -59.70 -24.56
CA GLU A 432 31.81 -60.19 -25.93
C GLU A 432 33.14 -60.80 -26.43
N SER A 433 34.25 -60.10 -26.22
CA SER A 433 35.59 -60.57 -26.62
C SER A 433 36.00 -61.87 -25.91
N ILE A 434 35.69 -62.00 -24.61
CA ILE A 434 35.94 -63.25 -23.86
C ILE A 434 35.06 -64.39 -24.38
N GLN A 435 33.79 -64.13 -24.70
CA GLN A 435 32.89 -65.14 -25.27
C GLN A 435 33.41 -65.65 -26.62
N GLU A 436 33.93 -64.80 -27.49
CA GLU A 436 34.56 -65.22 -28.76
C GLU A 436 35.77 -66.14 -28.54
N ILE A 437 36.59 -65.85 -27.52
CA ILE A 437 37.74 -66.68 -27.14
C ILE A 437 37.27 -68.03 -26.57
N GLU A 438 36.22 -68.05 -25.76
CA GLU A 438 35.63 -69.29 -25.22
C GLU A 438 35.07 -70.19 -26.33
N ILE A 439 34.35 -69.62 -27.31
CA ILE A 439 33.85 -70.34 -28.49
C ILE A 439 35.03 -70.93 -29.28
N SER A 440 36.12 -70.17 -29.43
CA SER A 440 37.34 -70.63 -30.10
C SER A 440 38.03 -71.77 -29.35
N LEU A 441 37.99 -71.74 -28.01
CA LEU A 441 38.57 -72.76 -27.12
C LEU A 441 37.77 -74.08 -27.17
N GLN A 442 36.44 -74.00 -27.22
CA GLN A 442 35.57 -75.17 -27.38
C GLN A 442 35.74 -75.88 -28.74
N ASN A 443 36.04 -75.13 -29.79
CA ASN A 443 36.19 -75.68 -31.15
C ASN A 443 37.60 -76.21 -31.48
N LEU A 444 38.57 -76.03 -30.58
CA LEU A 444 39.98 -76.42 -30.77
C LEU A 444 40.17 -77.93 -30.94
N GLU A 445 39.30 -78.74 -30.33
CA GLU A 445 39.37 -80.21 -30.38
C GLU A 445 38.96 -80.79 -31.74
N LYS A 446 38.18 -80.03 -32.52
CA LYS A 446 37.63 -80.46 -33.81
C LYS A 446 38.57 -80.13 -34.99
N GLN A 447 39.64 -79.38 -34.76
CA GLN A 447 40.60 -79.00 -35.80
C GLN A 447 41.56 -80.18 -36.11
N LYS A 448 41.60 -80.60 -37.38
CA LYS A 448 42.39 -81.76 -37.86
C LYS A 448 43.88 -81.71 -37.47
N ARG A 449 44.45 -80.51 -37.39
CA ARG A 449 45.87 -80.26 -37.04
C ARG A 449 46.21 -80.60 -35.59
N TYR A 450 45.24 -80.54 -34.68
CA TYR A 450 45.46 -80.75 -33.24
C TYR A 450 44.84 -82.05 -32.71
N ASN A 451 44.54 -82.99 -33.63
CA ASN A 451 44.01 -84.30 -33.29
C ASN A 451 45.15 -85.35 -33.26
N PRO A 452 45.56 -85.81 -32.07
CA PRO A 452 46.71 -86.71 -31.92
C PRO A 452 46.41 -88.12 -32.46
N VAL A 453 45.16 -88.56 -32.36
CA VAL A 453 44.74 -89.88 -32.86
C VAL A 453 44.83 -89.93 -34.38
N LEU A 454 44.42 -88.85 -35.07
CA LEU A 454 44.50 -88.74 -36.52
C LEU A 454 45.96 -88.73 -37.01
N THR A 455 46.83 -87.98 -36.30
CA THR A 455 48.25 -87.83 -36.65
C THR A 455 49.03 -89.12 -36.42
N PHE A 456 48.80 -89.80 -35.28
CA PHE A 456 49.40 -91.10 -34.99
C PHE A 456 49.02 -92.15 -36.04
N ARG A 457 47.73 -92.23 -36.39
CA ARG A 457 47.23 -93.18 -37.39
C ARG A 457 47.91 -92.96 -38.74
N ASN A 458 47.98 -91.73 -39.21
CA ASN A 458 48.62 -91.41 -40.48
C ASN A 458 50.12 -91.76 -40.47
N SER A 459 50.85 -91.37 -39.41
CA SER A 459 52.28 -91.69 -39.28
C SER A 459 52.54 -93.19 -39.19
N MET A 460 51.66 -93.95 -38.55
CA MET A 460 51.81 -95.40 -38.41
C MET A 460 51.55 -96.14 -39.73
N SER A 461 50.62 -95.65 -40.56
CA SER A 461 50.44 -96.17 -41.92
C SER A 461 51.72 -96.02 -42.76
N TYR A 462 52.39 -94.86 -42.72
CA TYR A 462 53.67 -94.67 -43.41
C TYR A 462 54.77 -95.61 -42.90
N ASN A 463 54.85 -95.82 -41.58
CA ASN A 463 55.82 -96.73 -40.98
C ASN A 463 55.67 -98.19 -41.47
N ILE A 464 54.42 -98.67 -41.58
CA ILE A 464 54.13 -100.00 -42.14
C ILE A 464 54.67 -100.11 -43.58
N PHE A 465 54.38 -99.13 -44.43
CA PHE A 465 54.85 -99.13 -45.82
C PHE A 465 56.37 -99.15 -45.93
N VAL A 466 57.06 -98.31 -45.14
CA VAL A 466 58.54 -98.26 -45.15
C VAL A 466 59.15 -99.56 -44.66
N SER A 467 58.58 -100.17 -43.62
CA SER A 467 59.07 -101.45 -43.06
C SER A 467 58.97 -102.60 -44.06
N ILE A 468 57.93 -102.63 -44.90
CA ILE A 468 57.78 -103.61 -45.99
C ILE A 468 58.86 -103.42 -47.07
N ILE A 469 59.23 -102.18 -47.39
CA ILE A 469 60.30 -101.92 -48.37
C ILE A 469 61.65 -102.37 -47.81
N VAL A 470 61.95 -102.04 -46.56
CA VAL A 470 63.21 -102.43 -45.91
C VAL A 470 63.29 -103.95 -45.73
N PHE A 471 62.16 -104.64 -45.52
CA PHE A 471 62.08 -106.10 -45.53
C PHE A 471 62.66 -106.69 -46.82
N ILE A 472 62.18 -106.20 -47.97
CA ILE A 472 62.58 -106.71 -49.28
C ILE A 472 64.06 -106.41 -49.54
N ILE A 473 64.50 -105.18 -49.28
CA ILE A 473 65.89 -104.76 -49.51
C ILE A 473 66.85 -105.54 -48.59
N GLY A 474 66.53 -105.61 -47.30
CA GLY A 474 67.35 -106.27 -46.28
C GLY A 474 67.46 -107.78 -46.51
N GLY A 475 66.39 -108.42 -47.00
CA GLY A 475 66.43 -109.84 -47.34
C GLY A 475 67.34 -110.13 -48.54
N VAL A 476 67.25 -109.32 -49.60
CA VAL A 476 68.11 -109.49 -50.79
C VAL A 476 69.57 -109.16 -50.49
N ALA A 477 69.84 -108.16 -49.66
CA ALA A 477 71.20 -107.79 -49.26
C ALA A 477 71.86 -108.85 -48.36
N GLY A 478 71.08 -109.51 -47.49
CA GLY A 478 71.56 -110.61 -46.64
C GLY A 478 72.06 -111.82 -47.44
N TYR A 479 71.40 -112.14 -48.55
CA TYR A 479 71.82 -113.21 -49.45
C TYR A 479 73.19 -112.96 -50.10
N ASN A 480 73.45 -111.72 -50.52
CA ASN A 480 74.64 -111.41 -51.32
C ASN A 480 75.95 -111.39 -50.51
N ASN A 481 75.88 -111.45 -49.17
CA ASN A 481 77.04 -111.26 -48.30
C ASN A 481 77.64 -112.59 -47.75
N ASN A 482 77.00 -113.74 -48.02
CA ASN A 482 77.38 -115.05 -47.44
C ASN A 482 77.89 -116.09 -48.49
N SER A 483 78.43 -115.65 -49.63
CA SER A 483 78.81 -116.53 -50.75
C SER A 483 80.22 -117.15 -50.65
N GLY A 484 80.42 -118.13 -49.76
CA GLY A 484 81.64 -118.96 -49.72
C GLY A 484 81.42 -120.34 -49.09
N PHE A 485 81.50 -121.40 -49.92
CA PHE A 485 81.37 -122.84 -49.61
C PHE A 485 79.98 -123.36 -49.23
N PHE A 486 79.33 -124.08 -50.16
CA PHE A 486 78.69 -125.42 -50.03
C PHE A 486 77.65 -125.66 -51.15
N ASP A 487 77.74 -126.81 -51.81
CA ASP A 487 76.67 -127.37 -52.66
C ASP A 487 75.51 -127.85 -51.76
N GLY A 488 74.30 -127.27 -51.91
CA GLY A 488 73.04 -127.81 -51.34
C GLY A 488 71.86 -126.83 -51.10
N GLU A 489 70.75 -127.06 -51.82
CA GLU A 489 69.30 -126.71 -51.62
C GLU A 489 68.78 -125.25 -51.38
N PHE A 490 67.88 -124.81 -52.28
CA PHE A 490 67.19 -123.49 -52.35
C PHE A 490 66.37 -123.07 -51.11
N ASN A 491 65.88 -124.02 -50.31
CA ASN A 491 65.03 -123.71 -49.15
C ASN A 491 65.80 -123.05 -48.00
N VAL A 492 67.08 -123.39 -47.83
CA VAL A 492 67.95 -122.78 -46.80
C VAL A 492 68.25 -121.32 -47.16
N LEU A 493 68.44 -121.07 -48.46
CA LEU A 493 68.72 -119.76 -49.05
C LEU A 493 67.52 -118.79 -48.90
N LEU A 494 66.29 -119.27 -49.13
CA LEU A 494 65.07 -118.47 -48.97
C LEU A 494 64.78 -118.19 -47.49
N ALA A 495 65.04 -119.14 -46.59
CA ALA A 495 64.90 -118.94 -45.15
C ALA A 495 65.87 -117.87 -44.63
N GLU A 496 67.11 -117.84 -45.11
CA GLU A 496 68.11 -116.85 -44.70
C GLU A 496 67.74 -115.43 -45.16
N VAL A 497 67.25 -115.29 -46.40
CA VAL A 497 66.67 -114.04 -46.95
C VAL A 497 65.49 -113.54 -46.11
N LEU A 498 64.55 -114.43 -45.79
CA LEU A 498 63.37 -114.07 -45.01
C LEU A 498 63.75 -113.64 -43.59
N VAL A 499 64.64 -114.37 -42.92
CA VAL A 499 65.04 -114.06 -41.53
C VAL A 499 65.83 -112.74 -41.46
N THR A 500 66.72 -112.49 -42.41
CA THR A 500 67.49 -111.24 -42.47
C THR A 500 66.59 -110.05 -42.83
N GLY A 501 65.72 -110.19 -43.84
CA GLY A 501 64.72 -109.19 -44.17
C GLY A 501 63.80 -108.86 -43.00
N LEU A 502 63.33 -109.88 -42.27
CA LEU A 502 62.40 -109.71 -41.13
C LEU A 502 63.06 -109.00 -39.95
N LYS A 503 64.35 -109.25 -39.68
CA LYS A 503 65.10 -108.54 -38.64
C LYS A 503 65.20 -107.04 -38.93
N TRP A 504 65.57 -106.67 -40.17
CA TRP A 504 65.69 -105.27 -40.56
C TRP A 504 64.31 -104.59 -40.62
N ALA A 505 63.29 -105.26 -41.15
CA ALA A 505 61.91 -104.75 -41.17
C ALA A 505 61.36 -104.52 -39.77
N ALA A 506 61.55 -105.47 -38.84
CA ALA A 506 61.11 -105.34 -37.46
C ALA A 506 61.83 -104.19 -36.75
N LEU A 507 63.14 -104.02 -36.97
CA LEU A 507 63.90 -102.90 -36.43
C LEU A 507 63.34 -101.55 -36.94
N THR A 508 63.10 -101.45 -38.25
CA THR A 508 62.56 -100.23 -38.87
C THR A 508 61.16 -99.91 -38.37
N PHE A 509 60.31 -100.93 -38.21
CA PHE A 509 58.96 -100.79 -37.69
C PHE A 509 58.95 -100.29 -36.25
N ILE A 510 59.82 -100.82 -35.40
CA ILE A 510 59.95 -100.37 -34.00
C ILE A 510 60.40 -98.90 -33.97
N VAL A 511 61.41 -98.54 -34.75
CA VAL A 511 61.88 -97.15 -34.84
C VAL A 511 60.77 -96.22 -35.32
N GLY A 512 60.05 -96.58 -36.38
CA GLY A 512 58.96 -95.75 -36.90
C GLY A 512 57.73 -95.70 -35.98
N PHE A 513 57.51 -96.71 -35.13
CA PHE A 513 56.46 -96.68 -34.10
C PHE A 513 56.79 -95.61 -33.05
N PHE A 514 58.04 -95.56 -32.58
CA PHE A 514 58.49 -94.50 -31.66
C PHE A 514 58.41 -93.11 -32.28
N ILE A 515 58.69 -92.97 -33.58
CA ILE A 515 58.55 -91.69 -34.30
C ILE A 515 57.07 -91.27 -34.36
N ALA A 516 56.16 -92.17 -34.72
CA ALA A 516 54.72 -91.89 -34.77
C ALA A 516 54.17 -91.50 -33.39
N LEU A 517 54.61 -92.18 -32.34
CA LEU A 517 54.25 -91.90 -30.96
C LEU A 517 54.81 -90.54 -30.51
N GLY A 518 56.06 -90.22 -30.88
CA GLY A 518 56.66 -88.90 -30.67
C GLY A 518 55.89 -87.76 -31.34
N LEU A 519 55.45 -87.94 -32.59
CA LEU A 519 54.64 -86.94 -33.30
C LEU A 519 53.26 -86.73 -32.66
N SER A 520 52.62 -87.80 -32.17
CA SER A 520 51.34 -87.72 -31.46
C SER A 520 51.47 -86.94 -30.13
N VAL A 521 52.53 -87.22 -29.36
CA VAL A 521 52.85 -86.47 -28.14
C VAL A 521 53.16 -85.01 -28.46
N PHE A 522 53.88 -84.74 -29.54
CA PHE A 522 54.16 -83.37 -29.99
C PHE A 522 52.89 -82.59 -30.31
N VAL A 523 51.92 -83.19 -31.00
CA VAL A 523 50.62 -82.55 -31.29
C VAL A 523 49.79 -82.32 -30.02
N LEU A 524 49.85 -83.21 -29.04
CA LEU A 524 49.23 -82.99 -27.71
C LEU A 524 49.86 -81.79 -26.99
N VAL A 525 51.18 -81.65 -27.07
CA VAL A 525 51.91 -80.49 -26.51
C VAL A 525 51.54 -79.22 -27.27
N GLU A 526 51.48 -79.25 -28.60
CA GLU A 526 51.09 -78.11 -29.44
C GLU A 526 49.64 -77.66 -29.13
N ARG A 527 48.72 -78.62 -28.94
CA ARG A 527 47.33 -78.35 -28.49
C ARG A 527 47.29 -77.74 -27.09
N SER A 528 48.06 -78.29 -26.15
CA SER A 528 48.15 -77.76 -24.78
C SER A 528 48.69 -76.32 -24.79
N ASN A 529 49.73 -76.06 -25.58
CA ASN A 529 50.30 -74.72 -25.76
C ASN A 529 49.29 -73.75 -26.37
N GLN A 530 48.52 -74.16 -27.37
CA GLN A 530 47.48 -73.31 -27.97
C GLN A 530 46.32 -73.04 -27.01
N LYS A 531 45.92 -74.04 -26.19
CA LYS A 531 44.93 -73.87 -25.12
C LYS A 531 45.44 -72.88 -24.06
N GLN A 532 46.70 -72.99 -23.64
CA GLN A 532 47.34 -72.04 -22.73
C GLN A 532 47.43 -70.64 -23.34
N ARG A 533 47.70 -70.52 -24.65
CA ARG A 533 47.74 -69.22 -25.35
C ARG A 533 46.38 -68.53 -25.35
N LEU A 534 45.29 -69.24 -25.61
CA LEU A 534 43.94 -68.68 -25.56
C LEU A 534 43.52 -68.30 -24.14
N HIS A 535 43.82 -69.14 -23.13
CA HIS A 535 43.59 -68.76 -21.73
C HIS A 535 44.39 -67.52 -21.31
N ARG A 536 45.64 -67.39 -21.78
CA ARG A 536 46.43 -66.15 -21.58
C ARG A 536 45.80 -64.96 -22.28
N SER A 537 45.25 -65.11 -23.48
CA SER A 537 44.57 -64.03 -24.20
C SER A 537 43.32 -63.54 -23.46
N ALA A 538 42.50 -64.45 -22.91
CA ALA A 538 41.35 -64.08 -22.09
C ALA A 538 41.77 -63.36 -20.80
N ALA A 539 42.84 -63.81 -20.15
CA ALA A 539 43.40 -63.14 -18.96
C ALA A 539 43.98 -61.75 -19.30
N VAL A 540 44.59 -61.58 -20.48
CA VAL A 540 45.07 -60.28 -20.98
C VAL A 540 43.90 -59.32 -21.17
N HIS A 541 42.82 -59.72 -21.85
CA HIS A 541 41.64 -58.86 -22.01
C HIS A 541 40.97 -58.49 -20.67
N SER A 542 40.92 -59.41 -19.70
CA SER A 542 40.43 -59.09 -18.35
C SER A 542 41.33 -58.07 -17.64
N LYS A 543 42.65 -58.18 -17.81
CA LYS A 543 43.62 -57.23 -17.23
C LYS A 543 43.59 -55.87 -17.92
N GLU A 544 43.45 -55.84 -19.25
CA GLU A 544 43.27 -54.62 -20.04
C GLU A 544 42.00 -53.87 -19.63
N LYS A 545 40.89 -54.59 -19.37
CA LYS A 545 39.68 -54.00 -18.79
C LYS A 545 39.93 -53.35 -17.43
N GLU A 546 40.59 -54.04 -16.50
CA GLU A 546 40.87 -53.50 -15.17
C GLU A 546 41.72 -52.22 -15.26
N ILE A 547 42.77 -52.24 -16.08
CA ILE A 547 43.64 -51.08 -16.32
C ILE A 547 42.85 -49.93 -16.97
N ALA A 548 42.00 -50.21 -17.95
CA ALA A 548 41.19 -49.19 -18.62
C ALA A 548 40.13 -48.56 -17.69
N ILE A 549 39.49 -49.36 -16.83
CA ILE A 549 38.53 -48.88 -15.83
C ILE A 549 39.24 -48.03 -14.77
N GLU A 550 40.44 -48.43 -14.33
CA GLU A 550 41.24 -47.69 -13.37
C GLU A 550 41.71 -46.35 -13.95
N ALA A 551 42.25 -46.34 -15.17
CA ALA A 551 42.64 -45.11 -15.87
C ALA A 551 41.45 -44.15 -16.09
N LEU A 552 40.25 -44.66 -16.42
CA LEU A 552 39.05 -43.84 -16.57
C LEU A 552 38.56 -43.26 -15.25
N LYS A 553 38.68 -44.00 -14.14
CA LYS A 553 38.35 -43.49 -12.81
C LYS A 553 39.30 -42.36 -12.41
N GLU A 554 40.61 -42.54 -12.62
CA GLU A 554 41.60 -41.50 -12.37
C GLU A 554 41.37 -40.25 -13.23
N GLU A 555 41.07 -40.41 -14.52
CA GLU A 555 40.78 -39.29 -15.42
C GLU A 555 39.50 -38.55 -15.00
N ALA A 556 38.44 -39.28 -14.64
CA ALA A 556 37.18 -38.69 -14.17
C ALA A 556 37.34 -37.98 -12.82
N GLU A 557 38.13 -38.54 -11.90
CA GLU A 557 38.44 -37.94 -10.61
C GLU A 557 39.25 -36.65 -10.78
N SER A 558 40.29 -36.67 -11.62
CA SER A 558 41.09 -35.49 -11.97
C SER A 558 40.24 -34.39 -12.61
N LYS A 559 39.38 -34.74 -13.58
CA LYS A 559 38.40 -33.81 -14.18
C LYS A 559 37.45 -33.24 -13.13
N GLN A 560 36.91 -34.08 -12.26
CA GLN A 560 35.99 -33.66 -11.20
C GLN A 560 36.67 -32.71 -10.21
N ILE A 561 37.92 -32.98 -9.81
CA ILE A 561 38.70 -32.12 -8.91
C ILE A 561 38.93 -30.75 -9.55
N SER A 562 39.48 -30.71 -10.78
CA SER A 562 39.80 -29.43 -11.45
C SER A 562 38.57 -28.53 -11.64
N ILE A 563 37.42 -29.12 -11.95
CA ILE A 563 36.19 -28.37 -12.19
C ILE A 563 35.56 -27.94 -10.86
N THR A 564 35.57 -28.80 -9.85
CA THR A 564 35.14 -28.45 -8.49
C THR A 564 35.95 -27.27 -7.95
N GLU A 565 37.27 -27.28 -8.17
CA GLU A 565 38.16 -26.19 -7.75
C GLU A 565 37.84 -24.88 -8.47
N ASN A 566 37.62 -24.91 -9.79
CA ASN A 566 37.25 -23.71 -10.56
C ASN A 566 35.91 -23.10 -10.12
N PHE A 567 34.87 -23.93 -9.95
CA PHE A 567 33.57 -23.46 -9.45
C PHE A 567 33.67 -22.95 -8.01
N ASN A 568 34.40 -23.63 -7.13
CA ASN A 568 34.62 -23.18 -5.75
C ASN A 568 35.37 -21.84 -5.71
N GLN A 569 36.39 -21.64 -6.56
CA GLN A 569 37.08 -20.35 -6.68
C GLN A 569 36.12 -19.23 -7.12
N ARG A 570 35.24 -19.49 -8.09
CA ARG A 570 34.22 -18.52 -8.53
C ARG A 570 33.21 -18.23 -7.41
N ILE A 571 32.68 -19.25 -6.76
CA ILE A 571 31.77 -19.11 -5.60
C ILE A 571 32.44 -18.29 -4.49
N GLU A 572 33.69 -18.57 -4.18
CA GLU A 572 34.45 -17.84 -3.17
C GLU A 572 34.71 -16.38 -3.57
N SER A 573 34.96 -16.12 -4.85
CA SER A 573 35.07 -14.74 -5.37
C SER A 573 33.78 -13.94 -5.18
N HIS A 574 32.61 -14.56 -5.45
CA HIS A 574 31.31 -13.94 -5.22
C HIS A 574 31.00 -13.79 -3.73
N LYS A 575 31.40 -14.75 -2.89
CA LYS A 575 31.28 -14.65 -1.44
C LYS A 575 32.07 -13.47 -0.88
N ARG A 576 33.33 -13.31 -1.30
CA ARG A 576 34.16 -12.14 -0.95
C ARG A 576 33.56 -10.83 -1.46
N LYS A 577 33.00 -10.83 -2.68
CA LYS A 577 32.28 -9.66 -3.23
C LYS A 577 31.08 -9.28 -2.37
N ILE A 578 30.26 -10.25 -1.93
CA ILE A 578 29.12 -10.01 -1.04
C ILE A 578 29.59 -9.45 0.31
N GLU A 579 30.64 -10.01 0.91
CA GLU A 579 31.19 -9.50 2.17
C GLU A 579 31.73 -8.07 2.03
N ASN A 580 32.42 -7.76 0.93
CA ASN A 580 32.89 -6.41 0.63
C ASN A 580 31.72 -5.44 0.44
N LEU A 581 30.71 -5.81 -0.35
CA LEU A 581 29.51 -4.98 -0.56
C LEU A 581 28.74 -4.73 0.74
N LYS A 582 28.65 -5.73 1.64
CA LYS A 582 28.03 -5.55 2.97
C LYS A 582 28.83 -4.59 3.84
N ARG A 583 30.16 -4.68 3.81
CA ARG A 583 31.05 -3.77 4.56
C ARG A 583 30.97 -2.35 4.00
N GLU A 584 31.07 -2.19 2.69
CA GLU A 584 30.93 -0.90 2.01
C GLU A 584 29.55 -0.29 2.27
N LYS A 585 28.48 -1.09 2.22
CA LYS A 585 27.12 -0.62 2.56
C LYS A 585 27.05 -0.08 3.98
N GLU A 586 27.64 -0.77 4.96
CA GLU A 586 27.63 -0.36 6.36
C GLU A 586 28.49 0.89 6.61
N GLU A 587 29.68 0.96 6.01
CA GLU A 587 30.55 2.15 6.07
C GLU A 587 29.87 3.36 5.41
N ARG A 588 29.28 3.14 4.23
CA ARG A 588 28.58 4.18 3.49
C ARG A 588 27.31 4.62 4.22
N ARG A 589 26.58 3.70 4.86
CA ARG A 589 25.44 4.01 5.71
C ARG A 589 25.84 4.94 6.83
N LYS A 590 26.84 4.57 7.62
CA LYS A 590 27.33 5.41 8.74
C LYS A 590 27.78 6.78 8.25
N PHE A 591 28.50 6.84 7.13
CA PHE A 591 28.96 8.09 6.55
C PHE A 591 27.79 8.99 6.13
N LEU A 592 26.79 8.43 5.44
CA LEU A 592 25.63 9.17 4.95
C LEU A 592 24.67 9.56 6.08
N GLU A 593 24.48 8.73 7.09
CA GLU A 593 23.71 9.06 8.31
C GLU A 593 24.34 10.25 9.03
N VAL A 594 25.66 10.24 9.23
CA VAL A 594 26.38 11.38 9.83
C VAL A 594 26.26 12.64 8.96
N GLN A 595 26.35 12.53 7.63
CA GLN A 595 26.15 13.69 6.75
C GLN A 595 24.70 14.23 6.82
N ALA A 596 23.71 13.34 6.82
CA ALA A 596 22.31 13.73 6.91
C ALA A 596 22.00 14.38 8.27
N GLU A 597 22.52 13.83 9.37
CA GLU A 597 22.41 14.43 10.70
C GLU A 597 23.10 15.80 10.77
N GLN A 598 24.31 15.92 10.21
CA GLN A 598 25.03 17.21 10.16
C GLN A 598 24.26 18.30 9.40
N ILE A 599 23.43 17.93 8.42
CA ILE A 599 22.59 18.88 7.67
C ILE A 599 21.28 19.13 8.43
N CYS A 600 20.57 18.08 8.83
CA CYS A 600 19.22 18.17 9.40
C CYS A 600 19.21 18.71 10.82
N GLN A 601 20.11 18.24 11.69
CA GLN A 601 20.11 18.58 13.11
C GLN A 601 20.25 20.09 13.39
N PRO A 602 21.20 20.84 12.79
CA PRO A 602 21.28 22.28 13.04
C PRO A 602 20.06 23.04 12.49
N ILE A 603 19.44 22.55 11.42
CA ILE A 603 18.20 23.14 10.89
C ILE A 603 17.03 22.84 11.83
N PHE A 604 16.91 21.61 12.32
CA PHE A 604 15.85 21.20 13.25
C PHE A 604 15.96 21.93 14.57
N GLU A 605 17.15 22.09 15.15
CA GLU A 605 17.36 22.89 16.36
C GLU A 605 16.94 24.36 16.17
N LYS A 606 17.20 24.94 14.99
CA LYS A 606 16.75 26.31 14.66
C LYS A 606 15.22 26.37 14.48
N LEU A 607 14.62 25.36 13.85
CA LEU A 607 13.17 25.24 13.71
C LEU A 607 12.47 24.98 15.06
N ASP A 608 13.09 24.23 15.98
CA ASP A 608 12.57 23.97 17.32
C ASP A 608 12.49 25.25 18.17
N LYS A 609 13.44 26.16 17.99
CA LYS A 609 13.41 27.51 18.61
C LYS A 609 12.23 28.36 18.11
N LEU A 610 11.56 27.96 17.02
CA LEU A 610 10.35 28.65 16.57
C LEU A 610 9.12 28.32 17.43
N TYR A 611 9.13 27.22 18.20
CA TYR A 611 8.02 26.79 19.08
C TYR A 611 8.04 27.41 20.47
N LEU A 612 9.13 28.03 20.90
CA LEU A 612 9.23 28.63 22.23
C LEU A 612 8.31 29.85 22.32
N PHE A 613 7.20 29.66 23.05
CA PHE A 613 6.17 30.64 23.39
C PHE A 613 6.52 31.47 24.61
#